data_AF-W1XXG2-F1
#
_entry.id   AF-W1XXG2-F1
#
_cell.length_a   1.000
_cell.length_b   1.000
_cell.length_c   1.000
_cell.angle_alpha   90.00
_cell.angle_beta   90.00
_cell.angle_gamma   90.00
#
_symmetry.space_group_name_H-M   'P 1'
#
loop_
_entity.id
_entity.type
_entity.pdbx_description
1 polymer ?
#
loop_
_entity_poly.entity_id
_entity_poly.type
_entity_poly.pdbx_seq_one_letter_code
_entity_poly.pdbx_strand_id
1 'polypeptide(L)'
;PPMAVGFDIDDTVLFSSPGFWRGKKTFSPESEDYLKNPVFWEKMNNGWDEFSIPKEVARQLIDMHVRRGDAIFFVTGRSPTKTETV
;
A
#
# COMPACT_ATOMS: atom_id res chain seq x y z
N PRO A 1 -9.60 -6.07 26.22
CA PRO A 1 -9.70 -4.63 25.93
C PRO A 1 -9.29 -4.38 24.48
N PRO A 2 -9.82 -3.34 23.81
CA PRO A 2 -9.29 -2.87 22.54
C PRO A 2 -7.78 -2.62 22.58
N MET A 3 -7.09 -2.88 21.47
CA MET A 3 -5.65 -2.63 21.32
C MET A 3 -5.32 -2.01 19.96
N ALA A 4 -4.10 -1.51 19.81
CA ALA A 4 -3.58 -1.06 18.52
C ALA A 4 -2.97 -2.24 17.75
N VAL A 5 -3.28 -2.35 16.46
CA VAL A 5 -2.74 -3.36 15.54
C VAL A 5 -2.26 -2.72 14.24
N GLY A 6 -1.28 -3.34 13.59
CA GLY A 6 -0.67 -2.82 12.36
C GLY A 6 -0.75 -3.82 11.22
N PHE A 7 -1.02 -3.33 10.02
CA PHE A 7 -0.90 -4.06 8.77
C PHE A 7 0.15 -3.40 7.88
N ASP A 8 1.01 -4.21 7.26
CA ASP A 8 1.68 -3.77 6.04
C ASP A 8 0.66 -3.66 4.88
N ILE A 9 1.01 -2.96 3.80
CA ILE A 9 0.10 -2.70 2.67
C ILE A 9 0.35 -3.68 1.52
N ASP A 10 1.55 -3.63 0.95
CA ASP A 10 1.89 -4.26 -0.32
C ASP A 10 2.05 -5.77 -0.15
N ASP A 11 1.28 -6.54 -0.91
CA ASP A 11 1.11 -8.00 -0.79
C ASP A 11 0.63 -8.51 0.59
N THR A 12 0.29 -7.61 1.51
CA THR A 12 -0.37 -7.94 2.78
C THR A 12 -1.87 -7.69 2.70
N VAL A 13 -2.30 -6.46 2.41
CA VAL A 13 -3.74 -6.11 2.26
C VAL A 13 -4.14 -5.83 0.83
N LEU A 14 -3.19 -5.40 -0.01
CA LEU A 14 -3.38 -5.14 -1.43
C LEU A 14 -2.41 -5.99 -2.25
N PHE A 15 -2.91 -6.67 -3.28
CA PHE A 15 -2.05 -7.11 -4.39
C PHE A 15 -1.80 -5.90 -5.30
N SER A 16 -0.70 -5.19 -5.06
CA SER A 16 -0.38 -3.89 -5.68
C SER A 16 0.63 -3.97 -6.82
N SER A 17 1.09 -5.19 -7.15
CA SER A 17 1.98 -5.48 -8.27
C SER A 17 1.65 -4.77 -9.59
N PRO A 18 0.38 -4.54 -9.99
CA PRO A 18 0.07 -3.79 -11.21
C PRO A 18 0.68 -2.38 -11.27
N GLY A 19 0.62 -1.61 -10.17
CA GLY A 19 1.20 -0.27 -10.07
C GLY A 19 2.73 -0.31 -10.12
N PHE A 20 3.35 -1.23 -9.38
CA PHE A 20 4.80 -1.43 -9.37
C PHE A 20 5.33 -1.87 -10.73
N TRP A 21 4.67 -2.83 -11.39
CA TRP A 21 5.03 -3.29 -12.74
C TRP A 21 4.91 -2.16 -13.78
N ARG A 22 3.85 -1.34 -13.70
CA ARG A 22 3.72 -0.14 -14.54
C ARG A 22 4.84 0.86 -14.24
N GLY A 23 5.17 1.06 -12.97
CA GLY A 23 6.25 1.92 -12.50
C GLY A 23 7.59 1.53 -13.10
N LYS A 24 8.01 0.27 -12.93
CA LYS A 24 9.26 -0.25 -13.48
C LYS A 24 9.37 -0.01 -14.98
N LYS A 25 8.37 -0.42 -15.76
CA LYS A 25 8.37 -0.23 -17.23
C LYS A 25 8.39 1.24 -17.67
N THR A 26 7.90 2.16 -16.83
CA THR A 26 7.78 3.59 -17.17
C THR A 26 9.03 4.38 -16.77
N PHE A 27 9.62 4.07 -15.61
CA PHE A 27 10.64 4.90 -14.98
C PHE A 27 12.03 4.25 -14.96
N SER A 28 12.13 2.92 -14.98
CA SER A 28 13.41 2.20 -14.99
C SER A 28 13.24 0.78 -15.55
N PRO A 29 12.99 0.62 -16.87
CA PRO A 29 12.65 -0.69 -17.44
C PRO A 29 13.72 -1.77 -17.23
N GLU A 30 14.98 -1.35 -17.07
CA GLU A 30 16.16 -2.22 -16.94
C GLU A 30 16.76 -2.24 -15.53
N SER A 31 16.19 -1.50 -14.57
CA SER A 31 16.70 -1.43 -13.19
C SER A 31 15.58 -1.29 -12.16
N GLU A 32 15.93 -1.25 -10.88
CA GLU A 32 14.98 -1.02 -9.78
C GLU A 32 14.97 0.45 -9.31
N ASP A 33 15.58 1.36 -10.08
CA ASP A 33 15.75 2.77 -9.68
C ASP A 33 14.42 3.51 -9.52
N TYR A 34 13.34 3.03 -10.16
CA TYR A 34 12.00 3.57 -9.95
C TYR A 34 11.58 3.53 -8.48
N LEU A 35 12.06 2.57 -7.68
CA LEU A 35 11.75 2.48 -6.24
C LEU A 35 12.35 3.63 -5.42
N LYS A 36 13.29 4.40 -5.98
CA LYS A 36 13.84 5.63 -5.38
C LYS A 36 13.39 6.89 -6.12
N ASN A 37 12.58 6.76 -7.17
CA ASN A 37 12.10 7.89 -7.95
C ASN A 37 10.87 8.53 -7.28
N PRO A 38 10.93 9.81 -6.86
CA PRO A 38 9.79 10.46 -6.21
C PRO A 38 8.57 10.58 -7.14
N VAL A 39 8.76 10.68 -8.47
CA VAL A 39 7.66 10.74 -9.43
C VAL A 39 6.91 9.41 -9.51
N PHE A 40 7.61 8.28 -9.34
CA PHE A 40 6.95 6.98 -9.21
C PHE A 40 6.07 6.96 -7.95
N TRP A 41 6.60 7.37 -6.80
CA TRP A 41 5.85 7.36 -5.55
C TRP A 41 4.63 8.28 -5.58
N GLU A 42 4.76 9.47 -6.19
CA GLU A 42 3.62 10.36 -6.43
C GLU A 42 2.49 9.68 -7.22
N LYS A 43 2.82 8.85 -8.22
CA LYS A 43 1.82 8.08 -8.98
C LYS A 43 1.27 6.90 -8.18
N MET A 44 2.15 6.17 -7.50
CA MET A 44 1.78 4.97 -6.73
C MET A 44 0.80 5.32 -5.62
N ASN A 45 1.07 6.39 -4.87
CA ASN A 45 0.28 6.78 -3.69
C ASN A 45 -0.98 7.58 -4.03
N ASN A 46 -1.10 8.13 -5.24
CA ASN A 46 -2.20 9.05 -5.62
C ASN A 46 -3.06 8.58 -6.81
N GLY A 47 -3.15 7.26 -7.03
CA GLY A 47 -4.15 6.73 -7.96
C GLY A 47 -3.86 5.34 -8.52
N TRP A 48 -2.60 4.86 -8.51
CA TRP A 48 -2.34 3.53 -9.08
C TRP A 48 -2.85 2.37 -8.23
N ASP A 49 -3.20 2.60 -6.96
CA ASP A 49 -3.95 1.62 -6.18
C ASP A 49 -5.38 1.36 -6.68
N GLU A 50 -5.91 2.14 -7.64
CA GLU A 50 -7.14 1.77 -8.37
C GLU A 50 -7.01 0.42 -9.10
N PHE A 51 -5.78 0.00 -9.41
CA PHE A 51 -5.48 -1.29 -10.02
C PHE A 51 -5.03 -2.34 -8.98
N SER A 52 -4.91 -1.97 -7.72
CA SER A 52 -4.56 -2.89 -6.63
C SER A 52 -5.78 -3.72 -6.24
N ILE A 53 -5.60 -5.03 -6.09
CA ILE A 53 -6.70 -5.95 -5.76
C ILE A 53 -6.70 -6.21 -4.25
N PRO A 54 -7.77 -5.85 -3.51
CA PRO A 54 -7.83 -6.11 -2.07
C PRO A 54 -7.89 -7.61 -1.78
N LYS A 55 -7.02 -8.08 -0.86
CA LYS A 55 -6.91 -9.49 -0.51
C LYS A 55 -8.03 -9.90 0.44
N GLU A 56 -8.70 -11.03 0.17
CA GLU A 56 -9.83 -11.50 0.99
C GLU A 56 -9.45 -11.74 2.46
N VAL A 57 -8.27 -12.30 2.70
CA VAL A 57 -7.75 -12.50 4.06
C VAL A 57 -7.63 -11.19 4.84
N ALA A 58 -7.22 -10.10 4.16
CA ALA A 58 -7.11 -8.80 4.80
C ALA A 58 -8.48 -8.22 5.14
N ARG A 59 -9.49 -8.39 4.27
CA ARG A 59 -10.87 -8.01 4.59
C ARG A 59 -11.35 -8.71 5.86
N GLN A 60 -11.15 -10.03 5.94
CA GLN A 60 -11.57 -10.82 7.11
C GLN A 60 -10.85 -10.39 8.40
N LEU A 61 -9.54 -10.10 8.32
CA LEU A 61 -8.76 -9.65 9.47
C LEU A 61 -9.14 -8.22 9.91
N ILE A 62 -9.33 -7.30 8.97
CA ILE A 62 -9.80 -5.94 9.26
C ILE A 62 -11.19 -6.01 9.90
N ASP A 63 -12.13 -6.77 9.35
CA ASP A 63 -13.47 -6.96 9.93
C ASP A 63 -13.41 -7.55 11.35
N MET A 64 -12.47 -8.47 11.58
CA MET A 64 -12.23 -9.07 12.90
C MET A 64 -11.73 -8.01 13.91
N HIS A 65 -10.77 -7.18 13.53
CA HIS A 65 -10.27 -6.11 14.40
C HIS A 65 -11.29 -4.98 14.63
N VAL A 66 -12.06 -4.61 13.61
CA VAL A 66 -13.19 -3.68 13.74
C VAL A 66 -14.22 -4.21 14.74
N ARG A 67 -14.62 -5.49 14.65
CA ARG A 67 -15.54 -6.11 15.61
C ARG A 67 -15.01 -6.14 17.04
N ARG A 68 -13.69 -6.22 17.22
CA ARG A 68 -13.03 -6.16 18.54
C ARG A 68 -12.91 -4.74 19.08
N GLY A 69 -13.14 -3.73 18.25
CA GLY A 69 -12.94 -2.32 18.60
C GLY A 69 -11.48 -1.88 18.58
N ASP A 70 -10.60 -2.65 17.94
CA ASP A 70 -9.16 -2.36 17.86
C ASP A 70 -8.88 -1.12 16.98
N ALA A 71 -7.84 -0.37 17.32
CA ALA A 71 -7.32 0.70 16.47
C ALA A 71 -6.40 0.10 15.39
N ILE A 72 -6.72 0.34 14.11
CA ILE A 72 -6.00 -0.26 12.98
C ILE A 72 -5.08 0.79 12.36
N PHE A 73 -3.81 0.45 12.23
CA PHE A 73 -2.77 1.24 11.56
C PHE A 73 -2.29 0.52 10.31
N PHE A 74 -1.97 1.28 9.26
CA PHE A 74 -1.24 0.77 8.10
C PHE A 74 0.16 1.35 8.11
N VAL A 75 1.18 0.48 8.10
CA VAL A 75 2.60 0.86 8.19
C VAL A 75 3.32 0.21 7.03
N THR A 76 3.76 1.01 6.07
CA THR A 76 4.36 0.53 4.82
C THR A 76 5.75 1.08 4.59
N GLY A 77 6.54 0.36 3.78
CA GLY A 77 7.84 0.81 3.29
C GLY A 77 7.78 1.77 2.09
N ARG A 78 6.58 2.16 1.61
CA ARG A 78 6.45 3.17 0.55
C ARG A 78 7.09 4.49 0.96
N SER A 79 7.64 5.22 -0.01
CA SER A 79 8.15 6.57 0.28
C SER A 79 6.98 7.54 0.47
N PRO A 80 7.05 8.46 1.44
CA PRO A 80 5.99 9.44 1.65
C PRO A 80 5.91 10.43 0.49
N THR A 81 4.69 10.85 0.13
CA THR A 81 4.43 11.95 -0.80
C THR A 81 3.83 13.15 -0.06
N LYS A 82 3.36 14.17 -0.79
CA LYS A 82 2.84 15.42 -0.16
C LYS A 82 1.36 15.38 0.21
N THR A 83 0.64 14.38 -0.28
CA THR A 83 -0.83 14.33 -0.27
C THR A 83 -1.39 13.45 0.83
N GLU A 84 -0.56 12.62 1.47
CA GLU A 84 -0.94 11.81 2.61
C GLU A 84 -1.23 12.74 3.81
N THR A 85 -2.51 12.88 4.15
CA THR A 85 -2.95 13.53 5.40
C THR A 85 -2.97 12.50 6.52
N VAL A 86 -2.34 12.84 7.65
CA VAL A 86 -2.33 12.06 8.90
C VAL A 86 -3.70 12.13 9.59
#